data_AF-A0AAW2SAF5-F1
#
_entry.id   AF-A0AAW2SAF5-F1
#
_cell.length_a   1.000
_cell.length_b   1.000
_cell.length_c   1.000
_cell.angle_alpha   90.00
_cell.angle_beta   90.00
_cell.angle_gamma   90.00
#
_symmetry.space_group_name_H-M   'P 1'
#
loop_
_entity.id
_entity.type
_entity.pdbx_description
1 polymer ?
#
loop_
_entity_poly.entity_id
_entity_poly.type
_entity_poly.pdbx_seq_one_letter_code
_entity_poly.pdbx_strand_id
1 'polypeptide(L)'
;MDGCLVRYAQSSSADLITMTCIADIGVNLTPHKGIHQVDLHGDFSGYLSAHPKVPLMTFHHFDAMDPIFPNKDRFQSTRHLMKAADADQSRLLQQTICYQAKQLVFLHFLGLLCANLREDYAQKLPANAH
;
A
#
# COMPACT_ATOMS: atom_id res chain seq x y z
N MET A 1 -31.16 -7.59 11.88
CA MET A 1 -30.12 -6.53 11.84
C MET A 1 -30.52 -5.34 12.69
N ASP A 2 -31.64 -4.68 12.41
CA ASP A 2 -32.06 -3.44 13.10
C ASP A 2 -32.15 -3.55 14.62
N GLY A 3 -32.74 -4.63 15.14
CA GLY A 3 -32.83 -4.87 16.58
C GLY A 3 -31.47 -5.04 17.26
N CYS A 4 -30.46 -5.54 16.53
CA CYS A 4 -29.10 -5.65 17.04
C CYS A 4 -28.41 -4.28 17.09
N LEU A 5 -28.59 -3.44 16.06
CA LEU A 5 -28.03 -2.08 16.04
C LEU A 5 -28.52 -1.25 17.23
N VAL A 6 -29.80 -1.37 17.59
CA VAL A 6 -30.37 -0.72 18.78
C VAL A 6 -29.78 -1.30 20.06
N ARG A 7 -29.62 -2.62 20.14
CA ARG A 7 -29.08 -3.30 21.32
C ARG A 7 -27.64 -2.88 21.65
N TYR A 8 -26.80 -2.72 20.62
CA TYR A 8 -25.39 -2.36 20.77
C TYR A 8 -25.10 -0.89 20.48
N ALA A 9 -26.12 -0.02 20.44
CA ALA A 9 -25.96 1.40 20.13
C ALA A 9 -25.00 2.17 21.07
N GLN A 10 -24.73 1.64 22.26
CA GLN A 10 -23.82 2.23 23.25
C GLN A 10 -22.36 1.76 23.10
N SER A 11 -22.05 0.88 22.16
CA SER A 11 -20.67 0.44 21.91
C SER A 11 -19.82 1.57 21.33
N SER A 12 -18.52 1.53 21.62
CA SER A 12 -17.57 2.60 21.32
C SER A 12 -17.14 2.71 19.85
N SER A 13 -17.54 1.78 18.99
CA SER A 13 -17.13 1.76 17.57
C SER A 13 -18.20 1.13 16.69
N ALA A 14 -18.42 1.72 15.52
CA ALA A 14 -19.30 1.18 14.49
C ALA A 14 -18.83 -0.20 13.99
N ASP A 15 -17.52 -0.43 13.93
CA ASP A 15 -16.94 -1.72 13.53
C ASP A 15 -17.28 -2.81 14.55
N LEU A 16 -17.23 -2.48 15.84
CA LEU A 16 -17.60 -3.39 16.92
C LEU A 16 -19.10 -3.73 16.89
N ILE A 17 -19.95 -2.73 16.66
CA ILE A 17 -21.40 -2.92 16.51
C ILE A 17 -21.67 -3.85 15.33
N THR A 18 -21.06 -3.58 14.18
CA THR A 18 -21.24 -4.37 12.96
C THR A 18 -20.77 -5.80 13.15
N MET A 19 -19.58 -6.01 13.72
CA MET A 19 -19.05 -7.34 14.01
C MET A 19 -19.99 -8.13 14.92
N THR A 20 -20.46 -7.51 16.01
CA THR A 20 -21.36 -8.16 16.97
C THR A 20 -22.70 -8.51 16.31
N CYS A 21 -23.25 -7.63 15.48
CA CYS A 21 -24.49 -7.89 14.77
C CYS A 21 -24.40 -8.94 13.68
N ILE A 22 -23.25 -9.04 13.01
CA ILE A 22 -22.98 -10.14 12.07
C ILE A 22 -22.84 -11.47 12.83
N ALA A 23 -22.18 -11.47 13.99
CA ALA A 23 -22.06 -12.65 14.84
C ALA A 23 -23.41 -13.17 15.36
N ASP A 24 -24.34 -12.28 15.73
CA ASP A 24 -25.71 -12.62 16.13
C ASP A 24 -26.50 -13.39 15.05
N ILE A 25 -26.20 -13.14 13.76
CA ILE A 25 -26.83 -13.83 12.63
C ILE A 25 -26.23 -15.24 12.43
N GLY A 26 -25.06 -15.52 13.01
CA GLY A 26 -24.41 -16.83 12.96
C GLY A 26 -23.70 -17.13 11.63
N VAL A 27 -23.38 -16.10 10.84
CA VAL A 27 -22.59 -16.27 9.61
C VAL A 27 -21.10 -16.37 9.93
N ASN A 28 -20.38 -17.18 9.15
CA ASN A 28 -18.94 -17.31 9.31
C ASN A 28 -18.18 -16.10 8.74
N LEU A 29 -17.16 -15.68 9.48
CA LEU A 29 -16.20 -14.69 9.00
C LEU A 29 -15.29 -15.31 7.93
N THR A 30 -15.19 -14.64 6.78
CA THR A 30 -14.19 -14.98 5.76
C THR A 30 -13.06 -13.94 5.80
N PRO A 31 -11.86 -14.31 6.27
CA PRO A 31 -10.75 -13.36 6.34
C PRO A 31 -10.20 -13.06 4.93
N HIS A 32 -10.19 -11.78 4.55
CA HIS A 32 -9.58 -11.30 3.31
C HIS A 32 -8.22 -10.66 3.58
N LYS A 33 -7.16 -11.21 2.98
CA LYS A 33 -5.80 -10.65 3.07
C LYS A 33 -5.70 -9.37 2.23
N GLY A 34 -4.89 -8.41 2.67
CA GLY A 34 -4.66 -7.16 1.95
C GLY A 34 -5.57 -6.00 2.35
N ILE A 35 -6.59 -6.26 3.19
CA ILE A 35 -7.35 -5.22 3.90
C ILE A 35 -6.60 -4.92 5.19
N HIS A 36 -6.07 -3.71 5.29
CA HIS A 36 -5.34 -3.30 6.48
C HIS A 36 -5.95 -2.04 7.08
N GLN A 37 -6.47 -2.17 8.30
CA GLN A 37 -6.83 -1.03 9.16
C GLN A 37 -5.53 -0.54 9.84
N VAL A 38 -4.68 0.15 9.07
CA VAL A 38 -3.34 0.52 9.54
C VAL A 38 -3.35 1.86 10.26
N ASP A 39 -3.31 1.82 11.60
CA ASP A 39 -3.08 3.00 12.43
C ASP A 39 -1.60 3.12 12.83
N LEU A 40 -0.69 2.93 11.87
CA LEU A 40 0.74 3.14 12.07
C LEU A 40 1.10 4.60 11.72
N HIS A 41 2.24 5.09 12.24
CA HIS A 41 2.71 6.45 12.00
C HIS A 41 4.19 6.44 11.58
N GLY A 42 4.61 7.42 10.78
CA GLY A 42 6.01 7.59 10.37
C GLY A 42 6.39 6.75 9.14
N ASP A 43 7.57 6.14 9.15
CA ASP A 43 8.10 5.38 8.02
C ASP A 43 7.51 3.96 7.92
N PHE A 44 6.84 3.70 6.79
CA PHE A 44 6.16 2.44 6.49
C PHE A 44 6.95 1.51 5.56
N SER A 45 8.13 1.93 5.11
CA SER A 45 8.95 1.18 4.16
C SER A 45 9.14 -0.29 4.57
N GLY A 46 9.42 -0.52 5.86
CA GLY A 46 9.54 -1.86 6.46
C GLY A 46 8.24 -2.66 6.36
N TYR A 47 7.11 -2.08 6.72
CA TYR A 47 5.81 -2.74 6.64
C TYR A 47 5.44 -3.10 5.19
N LEU A 48 5.61 -2.14 4.27
CA LEU A 48 5.34 -2.32 2.84
C LEU A 48 6.25 -3.39 2.22
N SER A 49 7.51 -3.44 2.66
CA SER A 49 8.47 -4.45 2.20
C SER A 49 8.13 -5.89 2.62
N ALA A 50 7.54 -6.04 3.80
CA ALA A 50 7.14 -7.33 4.34
C ALA A 50 5.74 -7.77 3.88
N HIS A 51 5.06 -6.95 3.06
CA HIS A 51 3.69 -7.24 2.66
C HIS A 51 3.62 -8.56 1.86
N PRO A 52 2.68 -9.47 2.20
CA PRO A 52 2.56 -10.76 1.51
C PRO A 52 2.23 -10.57 0.02
N LYS A 53 2.49 -11.60 -0.80
CA LYS A 53 2.18 -11.63 -2.23
C LYS A 53 0.67 -11.74 -2.50
N VAL A 54 -0.07 -10.71 -2.10
CA VAL A 54 -1.52 -10.54 -2.30
C VAL A 54 -1.77 -9.08 -2.72
N PRO A 55 -2.87 -8.79 -3.44
CA PRO A 55 -3.22 -7.42 -3.77
C PRO A 55 -3.34 -6.57 -2.50
N LEU A 56 -2.70 -5.42 -2.49
CA LEU A 56 -2.98 -4.39 -1.50
C LEU A 56 -4.36 -3.82 -1.81
N MET A 57 -5.29 -3.90 -0.85
CA MET A 57 -6.67 -3.44 -1.05
C MET A 57 -6.91 -2.07 -0.43
N THR A 58 -6.60 -1.89 0.85
CA THR A 58 -6.89 -0.64 1.56
C THR A 58 -5.79 -0.27 2.54
N PHE A 59 -5.48 1.04 2.60
CA PHE A 59 -4.82 1.67 3.73
C PHE A 59 -5.76 2.73 4.33
N HIS A 60 -6.20 2.48 5.55
CA HIS A 60 -6.79 3.53 6.37
C HIS A 60 -5.63 4.43 6.87
N HIS A 61 -5.82 5.75 6.93
CA HIS A 61 -4.81 6.73 7.38
C HIS A 61 -3.48 6.84 6.60
N PHE A 62 -3.54 6.87 5.26
CA PHE A 62 -2.36 7.15 4.45
C PHE A 62 -1.72 8.53 4.73
N ASP A 63 -2.49 9.48 5.25
CA ASP A 63 -2.04 10.82 5.62
C ASP A 63 -1.14 10.87 6.87
N ALA A 64 -1.19 9.83 7.71
CA ALA A 64 -0.33 9.68 8.88
C ALA A 64 1.07 9.11 8.56
N MET A 65 1.29 8.68 7.31
CA MET A 65 2.53 8.05 6.85
C MET A 65 3.53 9.10 6.34
N ASP A 66 4.82 8.85 6.53
CA ASP A 66 5.85 9.61 5.83
C ASP A 66 5.78 9.32 4.32
N PRO A 67 6.23 10.25 3.45
CA PRO A 67 6.24 10.00 2.02
C PRO A 67 7.04 8.74 1.67
N ILE A 68 6.40 7.83 0.93
CA ILE A 68 7.00 6.56 0.50
C ILE A 68 8.25 6.80 -0.36
N PHE A 69 8.25 7.87 -1.16
CA PHE A 69 9.36 8.22 -2.03
C PHE A 69 10.13 9.42 -1.46
N PRO A 70 11.45 9.32 -1.28
CA PRO A 70 12.24 10.34 -0.57
C PRO A 70 12.27 11.72 -1.24
N ASN A 71 11.87 11.82 -2.52
CA ASN A 71 11.85 13.06 -3.29
C ASN A 71 10.42 13.54 -3.63
N LYS A 72 9.40 13.05 -2.91
CA LYS A 72 8.00 13.40 -3.14
C LYS A 72 7.33 13.76 -1.82
N ASP A 73 6.34 14.64 -1.86
CA ASP A 73 5.42 14.79 -0.73
C ASP A 73 4.42 13.60 -0.65
N ARG A 74 3.56 13.59 0.37
CA ARG A 74 2.57 12.52 0.58
C ARG A 74 1.64 12.36 -0.63
N PHE A 75 1.10 13.46 -1.14
CA PHE A 75 0.15 13.45 -2.26
C PHE A 75 0.80 12.96 -3.55
N GLN A 76 1.99 13.47 -3.87
CA GLN A 76 2.77 13.04 -5.02
C GLN A 76 3.17 11.56 -4.91
N SER A 77 3.50 11.10 -3.71
CA SER A 77 3.80 9.69 -3.43
C SER A 77 2.60 8.80 -3.70
N THR A 78 1.40 9.15 -3.19
CA THR A 78 0.16 8.43 -3.48
C THR A 78 -0.11 8.41 -4.98
N ARG A 79 0.01 9.56 -5.66
CA ARG A 79 -0.29 9.65 -7.09
C ARG A 79 0.70 8.84 -7.93
N HIS A 80 1.97 8.79 -7.53
CA HIS A 80 2.97 7.95 -8.17
C HIS A 80 2.70 6.46 -7.92
N LEU A 81 2.30 6.10 -6.70
CA LEU A 81 1.90 4.74 -6.35
C LEU A 81 0.67 4.28 -7.14
N MET A 82 -0.32 5.14 -7.35
CA MET A 82 -1.50 4.80 -8.15
C MET A 82 -1.16 4.55 -9.62
N LYS A 83 -0.20 5.29 -10.21
CA LYS A 83 0.28 4.99 -11.57
C LYS A 83 0.91 3.59 -11.67
N ALA A 84 1.64 3.18 -10.63
CA ALA A 84 2.17 1.82 -10.52
C ALA A 84 1.04 0.78 -10.37
N ALA A 85 0.02 1.09 -9.57
CA ALA A 85 -1.16 0.23 -9.41
C ALA A 85 -1.95 0.06 -10.71
N ASP A 86 -2.10 1.11 -11.51
CA ASP A 86 -2.75 1.07 -12.83
C ASP A 86 -2.00 0.14 -13.81
N ALA A 87 -0.67 0.07 -13.69
CA ALA A 87 0.14 -0.82 -14.51
C ALA A 87 0.11 -2.27 -14.01
N ASP A 88 0.21 -2.48 -12.70
CA ASP A 88 0.17 -3.81 -12.08
C ASP A 88 -0.17 -3.78 -10.58
N GLN A 89 -1.47 -3.71 -10.28
CA GLN A 89 -1.98 -3.74 -8.92
C GLN A 89 -1.58 -5.01 -8.15
N SER A 90 -1.49 -6.16 -8.82
CA SER A 90 -1.25 -7.46 -8.17
C SER A 90 0.15 -7.57 -7.56
N ARG A 91 1.11 -6.79 -8.08
CA ARG A 91 2.51 -6.76 -7.66
C ARG A 91 2.96 -5.43 -7.06
N LEU A 92 2.02 -4.56 -6.69
CA LEU A 92 2.29 -3.19 -6.26
C LEU A 92 3.35 -3.07 -5.16
N LEU A 93 3.30 -3.94 -4.15
CA LEU A 93 4.25 -3.95 -3.03
C LEU A 93 5.32 -5.05 -3.14
N GLN A 94 5.37 -5.77 -4.26
CA GLN A 94 6.32 -6.87 -4.42
C GLN A 94 7.71 -6.35 -4.81
N GLN A 95 8.73 -6.93 -4.19
CA GLN A 95 10.12 -6.72 -4.61
C GLN A 95 10.35 -7.33 -5.98
N THR A 96 10.93 -6.54 -6.88
CA THR A 96 11.38 -7.01 -8.19
C THR A 96 12.87 -6.75 -8.32
N ILE A 97 13.64 -7.76 -8.73
CA ILE A 97 15.08 -7.63 -8.99
C ILE A 97 15.27 -7.42 -10.50
N CYS A 98 15.87 -6.30 -10.87
CA CYS A 98 16.16 -5.96 -12.26
C CYS A 98 17.66 -6.11 -12.53
N TYR A 99 18.01 -6.82 -13.61
CA TYR A 99 19.40 -6.94 -14.06
C TYR A 99 19.60 -6.04 -15.27
N GLN A 100 20.51 -5.06 -15.14
CA GLN A 100 21.04 -4.36 -16.30
C GLN A 100 22.39 -5.00 -16.66
N ALA A 101 22.67 -5.21 -17.95
CA ALA A 101 23.82 -5.97 -18.46
C ALA A 101 25.21 -5.46 -18.02
N LYS A 102 25.30 -4.38 -17.23
CA LYS A 102 26.55 -3.84 -16.67
C LYS A 102 26.47 -3.45 -15.18
N GLN A 103 25.32 -3.59 -14.51
CA GLN A 103 25.14 -3.25 -13.09
C GLN A 103 23.91 -3.96 -12.51
N LEU A 104 24.07 -4.63 -11.37
CA LEU A 104 22.92 -5.03 -10.53
C LEU A 104 22.33 -3.74 -9.97
N VAL A 105 21.14 -3.37 -10.42
CA VAL A 105 20.43 -2.22 -9.86
C VAL A 105 19.39 -2.77 -8.88
N PHE A 106 19.74 -2.78 -7.60
CA PHE A 106 18.78 -2.99 -6.52
C PHE A 106 18.05 -1.66 -6.30
N LEU A 107 16.84 -1.51 -6.85
CA LEU A 107 16.01 -0.34 -6.55
C LEU A 107 14.90 -0.73 -5.58
N HIS A 108 14.88 -0.01 -4.46
CA HIS A 108 13.93 -0.12 -3.38
C HIS A 108 12.49 0.09 -3.88
N PHE A 109 11.67 -0.89 -3.50
CA PHE A 109 10.23 -0.93 -3.20
C PHE A 109 9.24 0.01 -3.93
N LEU A 110 8.09 -0.62 -4.18
CA LEU A 110 6.86 -0.10 -4.78
C LEU A 110 6.87 0.03 -6.31
N GLY A 111 6.73 -1.13 -6.95
CA GLY A 111 5.73 -1.28 -8.01
C GLY A 111 5.95 -0.54 -9.33
N LEU A 112 7.15 -0.09 -9.67
CA LEU A 112 7.46 0.15 -11.09
C LEU A 112 8.28 -1.03 -11.60
N LEU A 113 7.63 -1.87 -12.41
CA LEU A 113 8.31 -2.82 -13.30
C LEU A 113 9.55 -2.13 -13.89
N CYS A 114 10.64 -2.87 -14.03
CA CYS A 114 11.95 -2.47 -14.57
C CYS A 114 11.96 -1.61 -15.86
N ALA A 115 10.80 -1.33 -16.45
CA ALA A 115 10.54 -0.60 -17.68
C ALA A 115 10.67 0.94 -17.59
N ASN A 116 10.57 1.59 -16.41
CA ASN A 116 10.65 3.06 -16.31
C ASN A 116 11.99 3.62 -15.80
N LEU A 117 13.02 2.78 -15.65
CA LEU A 117 14.37 3.24 -15.29
C LEU A 117 15.00 4.20 -16.31
N ARG A 118 14.39 4.37 -17.49
CA ARG A 118 14.86 5.32 -18.50
C ARG A 118 14.35 6.75 -18.28
N GLU A 119 13.16 6.94 -17.73
CA GLU A 119 12.54 8.29 -17.63
C GLU A 119 12.98 9.04 -16.36
N ASP A 120 13.01 8.37 -15.19
CA ASP A 120 13.33 9.05 -13.92
C ASP A 120 14.84 9.25 -13.67
N TYR A 121 15.73 8.47 -14.32
CA TYR A 121 17.19 8.65 -14.25
C TYR A 121 17.77 9.55 -15.33
N ALA A 122 17.05 9.80 -16.43
CA ALA A 122 17.49 10.74 -17.47
C ALA A 122 17.60 12.19 -16.95
N GLN A 123 16.96 12.51 -15.82
CA GLN A 123 17.10 13.81 -15.15
C GLN A 123 18.31 13.91 -14.20
N LYS A 124 19.12 12.85 -14.03
CA LYS A 124 20.28 12.83 -13.12
C LYS A 124 21.63 12.50 -13.76
N LEU A 125 21.72 12.38 -15.08
CA LEU A 125 23.02 12.36 -15.75
C LEU A 125 23.52 13.81 -15.88
N PRO A 126 24.66 14.18 -15.27
CA PRO A 126 25.30 15.44 -15.63
C PRO A 126 25.59 15.38 -17.13
N ALA A 127 25.04 16.34 -17.87
CA ALA A 127 25.48 16.66 -19.22
C ALA A 127 26.93 17.10 -19.13
N ASN A 128 27.86 16.15 -19.18
CA ASN A 128 29.29 16.28 -19.50
C ASN A 128 30.00 14.95 -19.23
N ALA A 129 30.06 14.09 -20.24
CA ALA A 129 31.16 13.16 -20.43
C ALA A 129 31.43 13.11 -21.94
N HIS A 130 32.68 13.42 -22.29
CA HIS A 130 33.22 13.66 -23.63
C HIS A 130 32.87 12.60 -24.68
#